data_AF-A0AAU4HHZ4-F1
#
_entry.id   AF-A0AAU4HHZ4-F1
#
_cell.length_a   1.000
_cell.length_b   1.000
_cell.length_c   1.000
_cell.angle_alpha   90.00
_cell.angle_beta   90.00
_cell.angle_gamma   90.00
#
_symmetry.space_group_name_H-M   'P 1'
#
loop_
_entity.id
_entity.type
_entity.pdbx_description
1 polymer ?
#
loop_
_entity_poly.entity_id
_entity_poly.type
_entity_poly.pdbx_seq_one_letter_code
_entity_poly.pdbx_strand_id
1 'polypeptide(L)'
;MAALDLLGRRWTLRVIWELHRHDVPIGFRDLRRRCDAMSSSVLSTRLTELREADIAGQTPDGAWQLTALGADLVTAMGPLSEWSRVWAERRG
;
A
#
# COMPACT_ATOMS: atom_id res chain seq x y z
N MET A 1 13.43 2.17 13.38
CA MET A 1 13.24 2.22 11.91
C MET A 1 11.79 1.84 11.56
N ALA A 2 10.80 2.61 12.04
CA ALA A 2 9.40 2.15 11.99
C ALA A 2 8.82 1.99 10.58
N ALA A 3 9.21 2.86 9.63
CA ALA A 3 8.71 2.81 8.26
C ALA A 3 9.13 1.54 7.52
N LEU A 4 10.42 1.20 7.54
CA LEU A 4 10.92 0.00 6.85
C LEU A 4 10.39 -1.30 7.49
N ASP A 5 10.16 -1.31 8.81
CA ASP A 5 9.54 -2.45 9.51
C ASP A 5 8.08 -2.69 9.06
N LEU A 6 7.34 -1.63 8.74
CA LEU A 6 5.98 -1.73 8.19
C LEU A 6 6.00 -2.14 6.72
N LEU A 7 6.84 -1.48 5.91
CA LEU A 7 6.92 -1.68 4.46
C LEU A 7 7.51 -3.05 4.08
N GLY A 8 8.42 -3.58 4.90
CA GLY A 8 8.99 -4.91 4.72
C GLY A 8 8.03 -6.06 5.02
N ARG A 9 6.86 -5.80 5.63
CA ARG A 9 5.87 -6.85 5.88
C ARG A 9 5.30 -7.34 4.56
N ARG A 10 5.18 -8.67 4.44
CA ARG A 10 4.61 -9.32 3.25
C ARG A 10 3.26 -8.69 2.93
N TRP A 11 3.12 -8.23 1.68
CA TRP A 11 1.94 -7.59 1.10
C TRP A 11 1.69 -6.10 1.40
N THR A 12 2.40 -5.46 2.34
CA THR A 12 2.12 -4.05 2.68
C THR A 12 2.26 -3.15 1.46
N LEU A 13 3.38 -3.24 0.74
CA LEU A 13 3.61 -2.45 -0.47
C LEU A 13 2.59 -2.73 -1.57
N ARG A 14 2.09 -3.97 -1.67
CA ARG A 14 1.03 -4.32 -2.64
C ARG A 14 -0.28 -3.59 -2.32
N VAL A 15 -0.66 -3.54 -1.04
CA VAL A 15 -1.87 -2.83 -0.59
C VAL A 15 -1.73 -1.32 -0.81
N ILE A 16 -0.60 -0.73 -0.43
CA ILE A 16 -0.33 0.71 -0.65
C ILE A 16 -0.39 1.04 -2.14
N TRP A 17 0.22 0.22 -2.99
CA TRP A 17 0.21 0.42 -4.44
C TRP A 17 -1.19 0.35 -5.03
N GLU A 18 -2.01 -0.63 -4.64
CA GLU A 18 -3.39 -0.70 -5.11
C GLU A 18 -4.21 0.50 -4.61
N LEU A 19 -4.06 0.93 -3.36
CA LEU A 19 -4.74 2.14 -2.89
C LEU A 19 -4.29 3.41 -3.63
N HIS A 20 -3.00 3.52 -3.97
CA HIS A 20 -2.45 4.64 -4.73
C HIS A 20 -2.96 4.69 -6.18
N ARG A 21 -3.05 3.53 -6.83
CA ARG A 21 -3.49 3.43 -8.23
C ARG A 21 -4.95 3.84 -8.43
N HIS A 22 -5.72 3.91 -7.35
CA HIS A 22 -7.12 4.25 -7.35
C HIS A 22 -7.30 5.72 -6.98
N ASP A 23 -7.70 6.55 -7.96
CA ASP A 23 -8.05 7.96 -7.74
C ASP A 23 -9.32 8.14 -6.87
N VAL A 24 -10.07 7.06 -6.66
CA VAL A 24 -11.29 7.02 -5.84
C VAL A 24 -11.20 5.93 -4.77
N PRO A 25 -11.83 6.11 -3.60
CA PRO A 25 -11.89 5.09 -2.56
C PRO A 25 -12.37 3.74 -3.10
N ILE A 26 -11.76 2.65 -2.62
CA ILE A 26 -12.03 1.29 -3.08
C ILE A 26 -12.61 0.41 -1.98
N GLY A 27 -13.69 -0.31 -2.29
CA GLY A 27 -14.28 -1.29 -1.37
C GLY A 27 -13.33 -2.47 -1.08
N PHE A 28 -13.44 -3.04 0.11
CA PHE A 28 -12.57 -4.16 0.57
C PHE A 28 -12.54 -5.34 -0.41
N ARG A 29 -13.70 -5.73 -0.97
CA ARG A 29 -13.80 -6.86 -1.90
C ARG A 29 -13.03 -6.61 -3.20
N ASP A 30 -13.08 -5.39 -3.69
CA ASP A 30 -12.42 -5.00 -4.93
C ASP A 30 -10.92 -4.88 -4.74
N LEU A 31 -10.50 -4.30 -3.61
CA LEU A 31 -9.10 -4.27 -3.20
C LEU A 31 -8.52 -5.68 -3.07
N ARG A 32 -9.23 -6.60 -2.40
CA ARG A 32 -8.80 -8.00 -2.27
C ARG A 32 -8.62 -8.69 -3.62
N ARG A 33 -9.55 -8.47 -4.55
CA ARG A 33 -9.51 -9.07 -5.88
C ARG A 33 -8.29 -8.60 -6.69
N ARG A 34 -7.84 -7.37 -6.47
CA ARG A 34 -6.64 -6.80 -7.10
C ARG A 34 -5.34 -7.28 -6.46
N CYS A 35 -5.39 -7.67 -5.19
CA CYS A 35 -4.27 -8.19 -4.43
C CYS A 35 -3.95 -9.69 -4.70
N ASP A 36 -4.06 -10.17 -5.94
CA ASP A 36 -3.53 -11.46 -6.43
C ASP A 36 -3.72 -12.66 -5.48
N ALA A 37 -4.98 -12.93 -5.09
CA ALA A 37 -5.39 -14.03 -4.21
C ALA A 37 -4.95 -13.93 -2.72
N MET A 38 -4.61 -12.73 -2.24
CA MET A 38 -4.48 -12.48 -0.80
C MET A 38 -5.74 -12.92 -0.02
N SER A 39 -5.52 -13.57 1.13
CA SER A 39 -6.62 -13.94 2.03
C SER A 39 -7.28 -12.69 2.62
N SER A 40 -8.57 -12.79 2.95
CA SER A 40 -9.29 -11.69 3.63
C SER A 40 -8.67 -11.34 4.98
N SER A 41 -8.19 -12.34 5.73
CA SER A 41 -7.52 -12.12 7.01
C SER A 41 -6.24 -11.30 6.86
N VAL A 42 -5.39 -11.65 5.89
CA VAL A 42 -4.14 -10.91 5.62
C VAL A 42 -4.45 -9.49 5.18
N LEU A 43 -5.44 -9.28 4.29
CA LEU A 43 -5.82 -7.93 3.87
C LEU A 43 -6.33 -7.10 5.04
N SER A 44 -7.20 -7.66 5.88
CA SER A 44 -7.75 -6.99 7.05
C SER A 44 -6.64 -6.57 8.03
N THR A 45 -5.70 -7.47 8.32
CA THR A 45 -4.52 -7.16 9.14
C THR A 45 -3.70 -6.02 8.54
N ARG A 46 -3.40 -6.05 7.24
CA ARG A 46 -2.62 -4.99 6.58
C ARG A 46 -3.33 -3.64 6.60
N LEU A 47 -4.62 -3.60 6.34
CA LEU A 47 -5.41 -2.36 6.40
C LEU A 47 -5.48 -1.81 7.83
N THR A 48 -5.52 -2.68 8.84
CA THR A 48 -5.47 -2.28 10.24
C THR A 48 -4.12 -1.64 10.59
N GLU A 49 -3.02 -2.30 10.24
CA GLU A 49 -1.67 -1.78 10.47
C GLU A 49 -1.43 -0.45 9.74
N LEU A 50 -1.90 -0.32 8.49
CA LEU A 50 -1.81 0.92 7.72
C LEU A 50 -2.66 2.04 8.31
N ARG A 51 -3.81 1.72 8.90
CA ARG A 51 -4.68 2.68 9.59
C ARG A 51 -4.07 3.14 10.91
N GLU A 52 -3.49 2.24 11.69
CA GLU A 52 -2.77 2.57 12.92
C GLU A 52 -1.55 3.45 12.65
N ALA A 53 -0.93 3.32 11.47
CA ALA A 53 0.18 4.14 11.01
C ALA A 53 -0.25 5.44 10.28
N ASP A 54 -1.55 5.74 10.23
CA ASP A 54 -2.13 6.88 9.50
C ASP A 54 -1.75 6.95 8.00
N ILE A 55 -1.49 5.79 7.37
CA ILE A 55 -1.18 5.66 5.94
C ILE A 55 -2.44 5.43 5.10
N ALA A 56 -3.41 4.70 5.65
CA ALA A 56 -4.68 4.42 4.98
C ALA A 56 -5.86 4.65 5.92
N GLY A 57 -6.99 5.06 5.37
CA GLY A 57 -8.22 5.31 6.12
C GLY A 57 -9.44 4.77 5.41
N GLN A 58 -10.56 4.74 6.15
CA GLN A 58 -11.87 4.46 5.58
C GLN A 58 -12.64 5.76 5.39
N THR A 59 -13.37 5.86 4.28
CA THR A 59 -14.39 6.88 4.05
C THR A 59 -15.66 6.57 4.86
N PRO A 60 -16.62 7.51 4.97
CA PRO A 60 -17.87 7.28 5.71
C PRO A 60 -18.71 6.09 5.23
N ASP A 61 -18.60 5.72 3.95
CA ASP A 61 -19.22 4.55 3.32
C ASP A 61 -18.38 3.26 3.45
N GLY A 62 -17.24 3.32 4.14
CA GLY A 62 -16.41 2.16 4.47
C GLY A 62 -15.43 1.73 3.38
N ALA A 63 -15.31 2.48 2.29
CA ALA A 63 -14.29 2.28 1.26
C ALA A 63 -12.91 2.75 1.77
N TRP A 64 -11.84 2.16 1.22
CA TRP A 64 -10.47 2.42 1.64
C TRP A 64 -9.75 3.37 0.69
N GLN A 65 -8.94 4.26 1.24
CA GLN A 65 -8.08 5.18 0.49
C GLN A 65 -6.78 5.46 1.26
N LEU A 66 -5.78 6.01 0.57
CA LEU A 66 -4.62 6.59 1.25
C LEU A 66 -5.03 7.88 1.97
N THR A 67 -4.38 8.15 3.10
CA THR A 67 -4.39 9.48 3.73
C THR A 67 -3.44 10.42 2.97
N ALA A 68 -3.39 11.69 3.36
CA ALA A 68 -2.37 12.62 2.87
C ALA A 68 -0.95 12.10 3.17
N LEU A 69 -0.71 11.62 4.39
CA LEU A 69 0.57 11.01 4.79
C LEU A 69 0.90 9.76 3.94
N GLY A 70 -0.10 8.94 3.64
CA GLY A 70 0.09 7.78 2.76
C GLY A 70 0.44 8.16 1.33
N ALA A 71 -0.14 9.23 0.79
CA ALA A 71 0.22 9.76 -0.53
C ALA A 71 1.65 10.35 -0.55
N ASP A 72 2.05 11.04 0.51
CA ASP A 72 3.42 11.56 0.68
C ASP A 72 4.43 10.41 0.75
N LEU A 73 4.10 9.32 1.44
CA LEU A 73 4.93 8.12 1.49
C LEU A 73 5.16 7.51 0.10
N VAL A 74 4.13 7.44 -0.75
CA VAL A 74 4.29 6.96 -2.13
C VAL A 74 5.26 7.84 -2.92
N THR A 75 5.11 9.16 -2.78
CA THR A 75 6.03 10.13 -3.40
C THR A 75 7.47 9.94 -2.91
N ALA A 76 7.65 9.76 -1.60
CA ALA A 76 8.96 9.52 -0.99
C ALA A 76 9.63 8.21 -1.43
N MET A 77 8.84 7.20 -1.83
CA MET A 77 9.36 5.95 -2.39
C MET A 77 9.83 6.08 -3.85
N GLY A 78 9.44 7.14 -4.57
CA GLY A 78 9.79 7.35 -5.98
C GLY A 78 11.28 7.22 -6.31
N PRO A 79 12.20 7.90 -5.59
CA PRO A 79 13.64 7.76 -5.80
C PRO A 79 14.16 6.32 -5.59
N LEU A 80 13.58 5.59 -4.63
CA LEU A 80 13.95 4.19 -4.38
C LEU A 80 13.46 3.29 -5.51
N SER A 81 12.25 3.52 -6.03
CA SER A 81 11.71 2.80 -7.19
C SER A 81 12.58 3.01 -8.44
N GLU A 82 13.03 4.24 -8.69
CA GLU A 82 13.91 4.55 -9.83
C GLU A 82 15.28 3.88 -9.68
N TRP A 83 15.89 3.97 -8.49
CA TRP A 83 17.14 3.25 -8.21
C TRP A 83 17.00 1.74 -8.41
N SER A 84 15.88 1.15 -7.97
CA SER A 84 15.61 -0.29 -8.12
C SER A 84 15.56 -0.71 -9.59
N ARG A 85 14.97 0.12 -10.47
CA ARG A 85 14.95 -0.11 -11.92
C ARG A 85 16.36 -0.14 -12.50
N VAL A 86 17.18 0.88 -12.19
CA VAL A 86 18.59 0.95 -12.63
C VAL A 86 19.39 -0.24 -12.12
N TRP A 87 19.16 -0.67 -10.88
CA TRP A 87 19.82 -1.82 -10.31
C TRP A 87 19.44 -3.14 -11.02
N ALA A 88 18.16 -3.33 -11.34
CA ALA A 88 17.68 -4.50 -12.07
C ALA A 88 18.30 -4.57 -13.49
N GLU A 89 18.39 -3.43 -14.19
CA GLU A 89 19.03 -3.33 -15.51
C GLU A 89 20.52 -3.67 -15.49
N ARG A 90 21.22 -3.42 -14.37
CA ARG A 90 22.65 -3.76 -14.23
C ARG A 90 22.90 -5.20 -13.80
N ARG A 91 21.87 -5.89 -13.30
CA ARG A 91 21.95 -7.29 -12.85
C ARG A 91 21.36 -8.29 -13.85
N GLY A 92 20.54 -7.82 -14.79
CA GLY A 92 20.12 -8.58 -15.98
C GLY A 92 21.16 -8.51 -17.08
#